data_AF-A0A7K4H7F4-F1
#
_entry.id   AF-A0A7K4H7F4-F1
#
_cell.length_a   1.000
_cell.length_b   1.000
_cell.length_c   1.000
_cell.angle_alpha   90.00
_cell.angle_beta   90.00
_cell.angle_gamma   90.00
#
_symmetry.space_group_name_H-M   'P 1'
#
loop_
_entity.id
_entity.type
_entity.pdbx_description
1 polymer ?
#
loop_
_entity_poly.entity_id
_entity_poly.type
_entity_poly.pdbx_seq_one_letter_code
_entity_poly.pdbx_strand_id
1 'polypeptide(L)'
;MTDTIFSLFGATTPPSLIWLHISLFLIFTFGIGYIIVSRDLSKNHGIVMIGAMVKTEFFVITLAYFIIGDMNFMIVVLGGIDILFVCLFIEFLLKYKKL
;
A
#
# COMPACT_ATOMS: atom_id res chain seq x y z
N MET A 1 -27.17 13.38 -4.64
CA MET A 1 -26.08 13.24 -5.62
C MET A 1 -24.85 12.88 -4.82
N THR A 2 -24.42 11.62 -4.84
CA THR A 2 -23.13 11.23 -4.23
C THR A 2 -22.06 11.77 -5.17
N ASP A 3 -21.49 12.92 -4.84
CA ASP A 3 -20.37 13.50 -5.57
C ASP A 3 -19.15 12.60 -5.35
N THR A 4 -19.01 11.60 -6.21
CA THR A 4 -17.83 10.71 -6.22
C THR A 4 -16.59 11.55 -6.50
N ILE A 5 -15.41 11.22 -5.93
CA ILE A 5 -14.15 11.97 -6.18
C ILE A 5 -13.87 12.21 -7.68
N PHE A 6 -14.35 11.32 -8.56
CA PHE A 6 -14.26 11.48 -10.01
C PHE A 6 -14.86 12.80 -10.50
N SER A 7 -15.95 13.29 -9.89
CA SER A 7 -16.57 14.57 -10.25
C SER A 7 -15.71 15.78 -9.93
N LEU A 8 -14.87 15.72 -8.88
CA LEU A 8 -13.89 16.77 -8.53
C LEU A 8 -12.83 16.94 -9.64
N PHE A 9 -12.53 15.85 -10.36
CA PHE A 9 -11.57 15.84 -11.46
C PHE A 9 -12.24 15.88 -12.84
N GLY A 10 -13.55 16.14 -12.92
CA GLY A 10 -14.30 16.16 -14.19
C GLY A 10 -14.37 14.80 -14.90
N ALA A 11 -14.17 13.70 -14.16
CA ALA A 11 -14.19 12.34 -14.65
C ALA A 11 -15.48 11.60 -14.22
N THR A 12 -15.81 10.54 -14.94
CA THR A 12 -16.87 9.59 -14.56
C THR A 12 -16.27 8.37 -13.87
N THR A 13 -17.01 7.76 -12.94
CA THR A 13 -16.62 6.49 -12.32
C THR A 13 -16.31 5.43 -13.39
N PRO A 14 -15.10 4.83 -13.40
CA PRO A 14 -14.74 3.83 -14.39
C PRO A 14 -15.68 2.61 -14.28
N PRO A 15 -16.29 2.15 -15.38
CA PRO A 15 -17.24 1.04 -15.33
C PRO A 15 -16.58 -0.34 -15.23
N SER A 16 -15.25 -0.41 -15.33
CA SER A 16 -14.49 -1.64 -15.50
C SER A 16 -13.70 -2.06 -14.25
N LEU A 17 -13.59 -3.37 -14.02
CA LEU A 17 -12.78 -3.97 -12.95
C LEU A 17 -11.26 -3.84 -13.15
N ILE A 18 -10.80 -3.13 -14.19
CA ILE A 18 -9.38 -3.00 -14.54
C ILE A 18 -8.54 -2.49 -13.36
N TRP A 19 -9.04 -1.51 -12.61
CA TRP A 19 -8.33 -0.92 -11.47
C TRP A 19 -8.14 -1.90 -10.31
N LEU A 20 -9.15 -2.76 -10.07
CA LEU A 20 -9.05 -3.85 -9.10
C LEU A 20 -8.01 -4.87 -9.55
N HIS A 21 -8.06 -5.32 -10.81
CA HIS A 21 -7.10 -6.29 -11.33
C HIS A 21 -5.66 -5.77 -11.28
N ILE A 22 -5.43 -4.53 -11.73
CA ILE A 22 -4.09 -3.89 -11.66
C ILE A 22 -3.60 -3.87 -10.21
N SER A 23 -4.45 -3.48 -9.27
CA SER A 23 -4.10 -3.43 -7.84
C SER A 23 -3.70 -4.83 -7.32
N LEU A 24 -4.46 -5.88 -7.67
CA LEU A 24 -4.14 -7.26 -7.28
C LEU A 24 -2.81 -7.74 -7.87
N PHE A 25 -2.52 -7.44 -9.14
CA PHE A 25 -1.25 -7.80 -9.77
C PHE A 25 -0.06 -7.03 -9.19
N LEU A 26 -0.25 -5.78 -8.80
CA LEU A 26 0.78 -5.01 -8.08
C LEU A 26 1.05 -5.62 -6.70
N ILE A 27 0.00 -5.95 -5.93
CA ILE A 27 0.14 -6.64 -4.63
C ILE A 27 0.90 -7.96 -4.80
N PHE A 28 0.55 -8.75 -5.81
CA PHE A 28 1.23 -10.00 -6.12
C PHE A 28 2.73 -9.78 -6.43
N THR A 29 3.05 -8.73 -7.20
CA THR A 29 4.42 -8.36 -7.55
C THR A 29 5.24 -7.95 -6.32
N PHE A 30 4.66 -7.19 -5.39
CA PHE A 30 5.30 -6.90 -4.10
C PHE A 30 5.57 -8.17 -3.30
N GLY A 31 4.63 -9.13 -3.32
CA GLY A 31 4.82 -10.45 -2.73
C GLY A 31 6.06 -11.17 -3.28
N ILE A 32 6.27 -11.15 -4.59
CA ILE A 32 7.49 -11.69 -5.22
C ILE A 32 8.73 -10.93 -4.73
N GLY A 33 8.67 -9.61 -4.65
CA GLY A 33 9.74 -8.77 -4.11
C GLY A 33 10.17 -9.21 -2.71
N TYR A 34 9.21 -9.49 -1.82
CA TYR A 34 9.50 -9.96 -0.47
C TYR A 34 10.10 -11.37 -0.44
N ILE A 35 9.70 -12.26 -1.35
CA ILE A 35 10.35 -13.59 -1.52
C ILE A 35 11.80 -13.44 -1.96
N ILE A 36 12.11 -12.45 -2.82
CA ILE A 36 13.49 -12.18 -3.25
C ILE A 36 14.33 -11.70 -2.07
N VAL A 37 13.81 -10.77 -1.26
CA VAL A 37 14.49 -10.27 -0.06
C VAL A 37 14.71 -11.39 0.97
N SER A 38 13.72 -12.28 1.17
CA SER A 38 13.81 -13.33 2.19
C SER A 38 14.89 -14.38 1.91
N ARG A 39 15.35 -14.52 0.66
CA ARG A 39 16.44 -15.43 0.29
C ARG A 39 17.81 -14.94 0.73
N ASP A 40 18.01 -13.64 0.77
CA ASP A 40 19.25 -13.01 1.21
C ASP A 40 18.93 -11.62 1.75
N LEU A 41 18.77 -11.55 3.08
CA LEU A 41 18.44 -10.30 3.77
C LEU A 41 19.55 -9.24 3.61
N SER A 42 20.74 -9.59 3.11
CA SER A 42 21.84 -8.65 2.93
C SER A 42 21.73 -7.79 1.68
N LYS A 43 20.81 -8.16 0.80
CA LYS A 43 20.62 -7.53 -0.50
C LYS A 43 19.18 -7.04 -0.64
N ASN A 44 18.96 -6.24 -1.69
CA ASN A 44 17.64 -5.82 -2.14
C ASN A 44 16.84 -4.99 -1.11
N HIS A 45 17.52 -4.28 -0.20
CA HIS A 45 16.87 -3.39 0.79
C HIS A 45 15.98 -2.32 0.14
N GLY A 46 16.27 -1.93 -1.11
CA GLY A 46 15.41 -1.03 -1.89
C GLY A 46 13.99 -1.57 -2.05
N ILE A 47 13.79 -2.89 -2.16
CA ILE A 47 12.46 -3.50 -2.25
C ILE A 47 11.70 -3.33 -0.92
N VAL A 48 12.39 -3.47 0.21
CA VAL A 48 11.82 -3.25 1.54
C VAL A 48 11.44 -1.78 1.73
N MET A 49 12.28 -0.86 1.28
CA MET A 49 12.01 0.58 1.31
C MET A 49 10.78 0.95 0.48
N ILE A 50 10.70 0.48 -0.78
CA ILE A 50 9.52 0.72 -1.63
C ILE A 50 8.28 0.06 -1.01
N GLY A 51 8.40 -1.15 -0.45
CA GLY A 51 7.33 -1.83 0.26
C GLY A 51 6.79 -1.02 1.44
N ALA A 52 7.68 -0.36 2.20
CA ALA A 52 7.29 0.53 3.29
C ALA A 52 6.54 1.77 2.76
N MET A 53 7.07 2.42 1.71
CA MET A 53 6.46 3.61 1.11
C MET A 53 5.04 3.34 0.61
N VAL A 54 4.85 2.27 -0.19
CA VAL A 54 3.54 1.92 -0.77
C VAL A 54 2.50 1.61 0.31
N LYS A 55 2.91 0.92 1.38
CA LYS A 55 2.01 0.62 2.51
C LYS A 55 1.59 1.89 3.26
N THR A 56 2.52 2.81 3.47
CA THR A 56 2.21 4.12 4.06
C THR A 56 1.26 4.93 3.16
N GLU A 57 1.53 5.01 1.86
CA GLU A 57 0.68 5.71 0.89
C GLU A 57 -0.74 5.12 0.86
N PHE A 58 -0.85 3.78 0.84
CA PHE A 58 -2.15 3.09 0.87
C PHE A 58 -2.95 3.41 2.13
N PHE A 59 -2.32 3.39 3.31
CA PHE A 59 -2.98 3.77 4.56
C PHE A 59 -3.43 5.23 4.56
N VAL A 60 -2.58 6.15 4.10
CA VAL A 60 -2.91 7.59 4.04
C VAL A 60 -4.10 7.84 3.10
N ILE A 61 -4.11 7.21 1.93
CA ILE A 61 -5.20 7.32 0.97
C ILE A 61 -6.49 6.74 1.57
N THR A 62 -6.47 5.50 2.07
CA THR A 62 -7.68 4.88 2.61
C THR A 62 -8.27 5.65 3.80
N LEU A 63 -7.42 6.21 4.66
CA LEU A 63 -7.84 7.08 5.75
C LEU A 63 -8.45 8.40 5.25
N ALA A 64 -7.84 9.05 4.25
CA ALA A 64 -8.36 10.28 3.68
C ALA A 64 -9.76 10.07 3.06
N TYR A 65 -9.95 9.00 2.29
CA TYR A 65 -11.24 8.67 1.70
C TYR A 65 -12.29 8.24 2.73
N PHE A 66 -11.86 7.63 3.84
CA PHE A 66 -12.76 7.35 4.96
C PHE A 66 -13.27 8.62 5.63
N ILE A 67 -12.41 9.62 5.83
CA ILE A 67 -12.79 10.91 6.41
C ILE A 67 -13.81 11.66 5.53
N ILE A 68 -13.71 11.51 4.20
CA ILE A 68 -14.64 12.11 3.23
C ILE A 68 -15.96 11.30 3.11
N GLY A 69 -16.04 10.12 3.73
CA GLY A 69 -17.23 9.27 3.73
C GLY A 69 -17.36 8.34 2.51
N ASP A 70 -16.31 8.21 1.71
CA ASP A 70 -16.29 7.42 0.46
C ASP A 70 -15.56 6.06 0.62
N MET A 71 -15.17 5.71 1.85
CA MET A 71 -14.49 4.46 2.15
C MET A 71 -15.10 3.76 3.37
N ASN A 72 -15.08 2.42 3.38
CA ASN A 72 -15.51 1.64 4.52
C ASN A 72 -14.40 1.60 5.60
N PHE A 73 -14.79 1.76 6.87
CA PHE A 73 -13.90 1.64 8.02
C PHE A 73 -13.06 0.35 8.02
N MET A 74 -13.63 -0.77 7.58
CA MET A 74 -12.91 -2.05 7.49
C MET A 74 -11.66 -1.96 6.61
N ILE A 75 -11.69 -1.17 5.52
CA ILE A 75 -10.54 -1.02 4.62
C ILE A 75 -9.42 -0.22 5.30
N VAL A 76 -9.78 0.78 6.12
CA VAL A 76 -8.81 1.53 6.93
C VAL A 76 -8.15 0.62 7.97
N VAL A 77 -8.91 -0.27 8.62
CA VAL A 77 -8.35 -1.26 9.56
C VAL A 77 -7.37 -2.18 8.86
N LEU A 78 -7.69 -2.67 7.66
CA LEU A 78 -6.77 -3.49 6.86
C LEU A 78 -5.49 -2.71 6.49
N GLY A 79 -5.61 -1.44 6.09
CA GLY A 79 -4.45 -0.56 5.88
C GLY A 79 -3.66 -0.30 7.16
N GLY A 80 -4.31 -0.29 8.32
CA GLY A 80 -3.66 -0.14 9.63
C GLY A 80 -2.76 -1.31 9.99
N ILE A 81 -3.12 -2.54 9.59
CA ILE A 81 -2.25 -3.72 9.76
C ILE A 81 -0.94 -3.54 8.98
N ASP A 82 -1.01 -2.93 7.81
CA ASP A 82 0.16 -2.65 6.99
C ASP A 82 1.15 -1.67 7.66
N ILE A 83 0.68 -0.79 8.56
CA ILE A 83 1.56 0.07 9.35
C ILE A 83 2.46 -0.72 10.29
N LEU A 84 1.99 -1.86 10.83
CA LEU A 84 2.83 -2.75 11.62
C LEU A 84 4.00 -3.27 10.77
N PHE A 85 3.74 -3.66 9.52
CA PHE A 85 4.80 -4.07 8.58
C PHE A 85 5.73 -2.93 8.21
N VAL A 86 5.21 -1.70 8.03
CA VAL A 86 6.05 -0.51 7.81
C VAL A 86 7.02 -0.31 8.97
N CYS A 87 6.56 -0.41 10.22
CA CYS A 87 7.41 -0.31 11.40
C CYS A 87 8.51 -1.38 11.39
N LEU A 88 8.18 -2.64 11.08
CA LEU A 88 9.14 -3.73 10.96
C LEU A 88 10.14 -3.52 9.83
N PHE A 89 9.68 -2.99 8.68
CA PHE A 89 10.53 -2.67 7.53
C PHE A 89 11.50 -1.54 7.86
N ILE A 90 11.04 -0.50 8.54
CA ILE A 90 11.91 0.60 9.00
C ILE A 90 12.92 0.07 10.02
N GLU A 91 12.50 -0.73 11.00
CA GLU A 91 13.40 -1.35 11.97
C GLU A 91 14.48 -2.18 11.28
N PHE A 92 14.07 -3.03 10.33
CA PHE A 92 14.96 -3.81 9.50
C PHE A 92 15.97 -2.91 8.78
N LEU A 93 15.51 -1.89 8.04
CA LEU A 93 16.36 -1.00 7.26
C LEU A 93 17.37 -0.22 8.14
N LEU A 94 16.97 0.17 9.36
CA LEU A 94 17.84 0.89 10.29
C LEU A 94 18.87 -0.03 10.97
N LYS A 95 18.47 -1.25 11.35
CA LYS A 95 19.32 -2.15 12.16
C LYS A 95 20.20 -3.07 11.34
N TYR A 96 19.85 -3.35 10.09
CA TYR A 96 20.50 -4.38 9.28
C TYR A 96 21.99 -4.09 8.95
N LYS A 97 22.50 -2.88 9.24
CA LYS A 97 23.91 -2.50 9.04
C LYS A 97 24.80 -2.49 10.31
N LYS A 98 24.46 -3.25 11.35
CA LYS A 98 25.26 -3.31 12.60
C LYS A 98 25.89 -4.68 12.93
N LEU A 99 26.14 -5.53 11.94
CA LEU A 99 26.95 -6.75 12.07
C LEU A 99 27.98 -6.84 10.96
#